data_AF-A0A7X7KXG8-F1
#
_entry.id   AF-A0A7X7KXG8-F1
#
_cell.length_a   1.000
_cell.length_b   1.000
_cell.length_c   1.000
_cell.angle_alpha   90.00
_cell.angle_beta   90.00
_cell.angle_gamma   90.00
#
_symmetry.space_group_name_H-M   'P 1'
#
loop_
_entity.id
_entity.type
_entity.pdbx_description
1 polymer ?
#
loop_
_entity_poly.entity_id
_entity_poly.type
_entity_poly.pdbx_seq_one_letter_code
_entity_poly.pdbx_strand_id
1 'polypeptide(L)'
;MAHELKFGDDGKAAMFYVGEIPWHREGVQLDRPPSAAEAIKAAKLDWTLVKAPLFYHRSLTDTAVLPDTFAVVPDEGWKDKKKPVLGIVSGRYEILQNKDAFAFFDPLVKKGYATYETAGALGSGERVWVLAKLNDSFEIAKGDKIERYLLISNRHDGHGTVNVKFTPIRVVCQNTLSMAMQDAREFFAIRHDEDLFRRLGNVADEMRDRIEARYLDIKT
;
A
#
# COMPACT_ATOMS: atom_id res chain seq x y z
N MET A 1 9.36 -5.38 -20.28
CA MET A 1 9.21 -4.40 -19.20
C MET A 1 8.92 -5.17 -17.93
N ALA A 2 9.69 -4.96 -16.86
CA ALA A 2 9.50 -5.69 -15.61
C ALA A 2 8.33 -5.08 -14.80
N HIS A 3 7.57 -5.92 -14.10
CA HIS A 3 6.47 -5.51 -13.23
C HIS A 3 6.94 -5.16 -11.80
N GLU A 4 8.14 -5.60 -11.41
CA GLU A 4 8.76 -5.38 -10.08
C GLU A 4 7.93 -5.85 -8.89
N LEU A 5 7.02 -6.79 -9.10
CA LEU A 5 6.23 -7.43 -8.04
C LEU A 5 7.14 -8.25 -7.13
N LYS A 6 6.84 -8.25 -5.82
CA LYS A 6 7.47 -9.17 -4.88
C LYS A 6 6.99 -10.59 -5.16
N PHE A 7 7.93 -11.53 -5.29
CA PHE A 7 7.63 -12.98 -5.30
C PHE A 7 7.98 -13.59 -3.95
N GLY A 8 7.21 -14.60 -3.55
CA GLY A 8 7.57 -15.47 -2.42
C GLY A 8 8.47 -16.62 -2.86
N ASP A 9 8.98 -17.37 -1.89
CA ASP A 9 9.74 -18.61 -2.13
C ASP A 9 8.89 -19.68 -2.86
N ASP A 10 7.56 -19.55 -2.84
CA ASP A 10 6.61 -20.39 -3.57
C ASP A 10 6.45 -19.99 -5.05
N GLY A 11 7.23 -19.01 -5.53
CA GLY A 11 7.19 -18.54 -6.91
C GLY A 11 5.92 -17.75 -7.26
N LYS A 12 5.10 -17.37 -6.28
CA LYS A 12 3.88 -16.60 -6.52
C LYS A 12 4.07 -15.13 -6.15
N ALA A 13 3.50 -14.24 -6.97
CA ALA A 13 3.49 -12.81 -6.69
C ALA A 13 2.65 -12.48 -5.44
N ALA A 14 3.15 -11.55 -4.62
CA ALA A 14 2.44 -10.95 -3.49
C ALA A 14 1.54 -9.82 -4.00
N MET A 15 0.42 -10.21 -4.60
CA MET A 15 -0.58 -9.30 -5.15
C MET A 15 -1.93 -10.02 -5.28
N PHE A 16 -3.03 -9.31 -5.07
CA PHE A 16 -4.35 -9.73 -5.58
C PHE A 16 -4.91 -8.71 -6.58
N TYR A 17 -5.89 -9.15 -7.35
CA TYR A 17 -6.72 -8.27 -8.17
C TYR A 17 -8.16 -8.80 -8.28
N VAL A 18 -9.09 -7.89 -8.51
CA VAL A 18 -10.49 -8.18 -8.83
C VAL A 18 -10.78 -7.77 -10.27
N GLY A 19 -11.63 -8.52 -10.97
CA GLY A 19 -12.04 -8.15 -12.33
C GLY A 19 -10.98 -8.42 -13.39
N GLU A 20 -10.57 -7.38 -14.14
CA GLU A 20 -9.70 -7.53 -15.30
C GLU A 20 -8.32 -8.10 -14.96
N ILE A 21 -7.86 -9.07 -15.75
CA ILE A 21 -6.56 -9.72 -15.58
C ILE A 21 -5.45 -8.70 -15.90
N PRO A 22 -4.52 -8.44 -14.96
CA PRO A 22 -3.35 -7.60 -15.23
C PRO A 22 -2.53 -8.13 -16.41
N TRP A 23 -1.89 -7.24 -17.17
CA TRP A 23 -1.13 -7.61 -18.37
C TRP A 23 -0.05 -8.68 -18.12
N HIS A 24 0.53 -8.71 -16.92
CA HIS A 24 1.56 -9.68 -16.52
C HIS A 24 0.97 -11.02 -16.04
N ARG A 25 -0.34 -11.12 -15.84
CA ARG A 25 -1.06 -12.33 -15.38
C ARG A 25 -0.59 -12.87 -14.03
N GLU A 26 -0.01 -12.01 -13.20
CA GLU A 26 0.47 -12.36 -11.86
C GLU A 26 -0.53 -11.93 -10.78
N GLY A 27 -0.44 -12.58 -9.63
CA GLY A 27 -1.28 -12.31 -8.46
C GLY A 27 -2.50 -13.23 -8.37
N VAL A 28 -3.19 -13.13 -7.25
CA VAL A 28 -4.39 -13.92 -6.94
C VAL A 28 -5.62 -13.21 -7.48
N GLN A 29 -6.31 -13.83 -8.43
CA GLN A 29 -7.61 -13.35 -8.89
C GLN A 29 -8.68 -13.63 -7.83
N LEU A 30 -9.50 -12.64 -7.54
CA LEU A 30 -10.68 -12.77 -6.70
C LEU A 30 -11.94 -12.49 -7.53
N ASP A 31 -12.96 -13.33 -7.38
CA ASP A 31 -14.21 -13.25 -8.15
C ASP A 31 -15.11 -12.08 -7.71
N ARG A 32 -14.93 -11.62 -6.47
CA ARG A 32 -15.65 -10.49 -5.89
C ARG A 32 -14.71 -9.60 -5.09
N PRO A 33 -15.05 -8.32 -4.87
CA PRO A 33 -14.33 -7.49 -3.93
C PRO A 33 -14.22 -8.15 -2.55
N PRO A 34 -13.00 -8.29 -2.00
CA PRO A 34 -12.79 -8.88 -0.69
C PRO A 34 -13.10 -7.89 0.45
N SER A 35 -13.28 -8.41 1.66
CA SER A 35 -13.09 -7.64 2.90
C SER A 35 -11.61 -7.36 3.14
N ALA A 36 -11.26 -6.41 4.02
CA ALA A 36 -9.86 -6.11 4.35
C ALA A 36 -9.07 -7.35 4.80
N ALA A 37 -9.69 -8.22 5.61
CA ALA A 37 -9.09 -9.46 6.11
C ALA A 37 -8.85 -10.50 5.01
N GLU A 38 -9.76 -10.60 4.03
CA GLU A 38 -9.57 -11.45 2.85
C GLU A 38 -8.50 -10.85 1.92
N ALA A 39 -8.53 -9.54 1.72
CA ALA A 39 -7.67 -8.79 0.79
C ALA A 39 -6.19 -8.88 1.19
N ILE A 40 -5.87 -8.61 2.46
CA ILE A 40 -4.48 -8.64 2.94
C ILE A 40 -3.86 -10.06 2.84
N LYS A 41 -4.67 -11.10 3.04
CA LYS A 41 -4.24 -12.49 2.89
C LYS A 41 -4.05 -12.87 1.42
N ALA A 42 -5.01 -12.50 0.56
CA ALA A 42 -4.91 -12.73 -0.89
C ALA A 42 -3.69 -12.00 -1.50
N ALA A 43 -3.38 -10.80 -0.99
CA ALA A 43 -2.19 -10.04 -1.37
C ALA A 43 -0.88 -10.66 -0.88
N LYS A 44 -0.92 -11.64 0.03
CA LYS A 44 0.24 -12.15 0.80
C LYS A 44 0.95 -11.02 1.58
N LEU A 45 0.18 -10.09 2.16
CA LEU A 45 0.66 -8.93 2.90
C LEU A 45 0.37 -9.00 4.41
N ASP A 46 -0.19 -10.12 4.89
CA ASP A 46 -0.54 -10.37 6.30
C ASP A 46 0.71 -10.74 7.12
N TRP A 47 1.67 -9.82 7.13
CA TRP A 47 2.92 -9.88 7.87
C TRP A 47 3.21 -8.53 8.52
N THR A 48 3.95 -8.57 9.62
CA THR A 48 4.35 -7.39 10.39
C THR A 48 5.82 -7.07 10.17
N LEU A 49 6.19 -5.83 10.48
CA LEU A 49 7.56 -5.34 10.45
C LEU A 49 7.97 -4.80 11.82
N VAL A 50 9.26 -4.90 12.12
CA VAL A 50 9.87 -4.34 13.33
C VAL A 50 11.15 -3.57 12.98
N LYS A 51 11.52 -2.63 13.88
CA LYS A 51 12.82 -1.97 13.87
C LYS A 51 13.82 -2.84 14.63
N ALA A 52 14.79 -3.42 13.92
CA ALA A 52 15.88 -4.21 14.50
C ALA A 52 17.15 -3.33 14.68
N PRO A 53 17.82 -3.36 15.84
CA PRO A 53 19.08 -2.64 16.04
C PRO A 53 20.15 -3.05 15.02
N LEU A 54 20.90 -2.08 14.51
CA LEU A 54 22.04 -2.35 13.62
C LEU A 54 23.34 -2.46 14.42
N PHE A 55 24.15 -3.46 14.06
CA PHE A 55 25.45 -3.71 14.66
C PHE A 55 26.55 -3.52 13.61
N TYR A 56 27.69 -2.97 14.01
CA TYR A 56 28.87 -2.84 13.17
C TYR A 56 30.12 -3.33 13.90
N HIS A 57 31.07 -3.87 13.14
CA HIS A 57 32.33 -4.34 13.67
C HIS A 57 33.37 -3.21 13.67
N ARG A 58 33.93 -2.90 14.84
CA ARG A 58 35.12 -2.04 14.97
C ARG A 58 36.41 -2.84 14.80
N SER A 59 36.35 -4.14 15.09
CA SER A 59 37.36 -5.16 14.77
C SER A 59 36.71 -6.55 14.67
N LEU A 60 37.49 -7.60 14.39
CA LEU A 60 36.99 -8.98 14.31
C LEU A 60 36.33 -9.49 15.60
N THR A 61 36.68 -8.91 16.75
CA THR A 61 36.16 -9.33 18.08
C THR A 61 35.38 -8.23 18.80
N ASP A 62 35.27 -7.04 18.20
CA ASP A 62 34.59 -5.89 18.79
C ASP A 62 33.41 -5.43 17.92
N THR A 63 32.21 -5.62 18.46
CA THR A 63 30.95 -5.25 17.82
C THR A 63 30.27 -4.16 18.64
N ALA A 64 29.82 -3.10 17.98
CA ALA A 64 29.07 -2.01 18.59
C ALA A 64 27.70 -1.87 17.93
N VAL A 65 26.73 -1.36 18.68
CA VAL A 65 25.42 -0.98 18.15
C VAL A 65 25.53 0.41 17.52
N LEU A 66 24.96 0.60 16.34
CA LEU A 66 24.82 1.90 15.72
C LEU A 66 23.64 2.65 16.40
N PRO A 67 23.89 3.75 17.13
CA PRO A 67 22.82 4.44 17.85
C PRO A 67 21.79 5.07 16.91
N ASP A 68 20.53 5.13 17.36
CA ASP A 68 19.39 5.77 16.67
C ASP A 68 19.20 5.33 15.20
N THR A 69 19.71 4.15 14.84
CA THR A 69 19.65 3.61 13.46
C THR A 69 19.22 2.15 13.50
N PHE A 70 18.20 1.82 12.72
CA PHE A 70 17.53 0.53 12.75
C PHE A 70 17.32 -0.02 11.35
N ALA A 71 17.38 -1.33 11.21
CA ALA A 71 16.91 -2.03 10.03
C ALA A 71 15.40 -2.29 10.15
N VAL A 72 14.64 -2.01 9.10
CA VAL A 72 13.24 -2.47 9.00
C VAL A 72 13.25 -3.88 8.42
N VAL A 73 12.76 -4.84 9.20
CA VAL A 73 12.78 -6.27 8.85
C VAL A 73 11.42 -6.93 9.09
N PRO A 74 11.06 -7.96 8.32
CA PRO A 74 9.88 -8.76 8.59
C PRO A 74 9.92 -9.48 9.92
N ASP A 75 8.78 -9.51 10.59
CA ASP A 75 8.59 -10.17 11.88
C ASP A 75 7.61 -11.34 11.77
N GLU A 76 6.38 -11.17 12.25
CA GLU A 76 5.34 -12.19 12.23
C GLU A 76 4.70 -12.32 10.84
N GLY A 77 4.17 -13.49 10.53
CA GLY A 77 3.44 -13.73 9.27
C GLY A 77 4.31 -13.86 8.01
N TRP A 78 5.59 -13.48 8.06
CA TRP A 78 6.52 -13.63 6.93
C TRP A 78 6.69 -15.11 6.56
N LYS A 79 6.48 -15.45 5.29
CA LYS A 79 6.46 -16.84 4.82
C LYS A 79 7.76 -17.30 4.15
N ASP A 80 8.58 -16.37 3.66
CA ASP A 80 9.82 -16.73 2.97
C ASP A 80 10.90 -17.09 4.00
N LYS A 81 11.79 -18.00 3.63
CA LYS A 81 12.88 -18.48 4.50
C LYS A 81 13.85 -17.36 4.86
N LYS A 82 14.12 -16.47 3.91
CA LYS A 82 15.01 -15.33 4.11
C LYS A 82 14.19 -14.09 4.43
N LYS A 83 14.53 -13.43 5.55
CA LYS A 83 14.00 -12.12 5.91
C LYS A 83 14.91 -11.04 5.29
N PRO A 84 14.43 -10.24 4.32
CA PRO A 84 15.20 -9.12 3.80
C PRO A 84 15.30 -7.98 4.83
N VAL A 85 16.35 -7.16 4.69
CA VAL A 85 16.35 -5.81 5.24
C VAL A 85 15.65 -4.93 4.20
N LEU A 86 14.50 -4.37 4.57
CA LEU A 86 13.70 -3.54 3.66
C LEU A 86 14.22 -2.11 3.58
N GLY A 87 14.84 -1.61 4.65
CA GLY A 87 15.37 -0.27 4.73
C GLY A 87 16.17 -0.02 6.00
N ILE A 88 16.89 1.09 6.03
CA ILE A 88 17.58 1.60 7.21
C ILE A 88 16.93 2.91 7.61
N VAL A 89 16.50 3.02 8.86
CA VAL A 89 15.68 4.13 9.37
C VAL A 89 16.22 4.68 10.68
N SER A 90 15.82 5.89 11.03
CA SER A 90 16.11 6.47 12.34
C SER A 90 15.16 5.95 13.42
N GLY A 91 15.46 6.19 14.69
CA GLY A 91 14.56 5.82 15.79
C GLY A 91 13.20 6.51 15.75
N ARG A 92 13.12 7.71 15.15
CA ARG A 92 11.88 8.46 14.95
C ARG A 92 10.97 7.93 13.85
N TYR A 93 11.46 6.98 13.05
CA TYR A 93 10.69 6.44 11.94
C TYR A 93 9.56 5.54 12.47
N GLU A 94 8.32 5.91 12.17
CA GLU A 94 7.14 5.12 12.52
C GLU A 94 6.72 4.22 11.35
N ILE A 95 6.62 2.91 11.61
CA ILE A 95 6.24 1.93 10.61
C ILE A 95 4.71 1.90 10.50
N LEU A 96 4.16 2.27 9.34
CA LEU A 96 2.76 1.99 9.02
C LEU A 96 2.63 0.51 8.67
N GLN A 97 2.02 -0.31 9.54
CA GLN A 97 1.85 -1.73 9.23
C GLN A 97 0.89 -1.91 8.05
N ASN A 98 1.08 -2.98 7.26
CA ASN A 98 0.22 -3.25 6.11
C ASN A 98 -1.26 -3.30 6.53
N LYS A 99 -1.56 -3.95 7.65
CA LYS A 99 -2.92 -4.01 8.21
C LYS A 99 -3.56 -2.63 8.41
N ASP A 100 -2.80 -1.66 8.89
CA ASP A 100 -3.29 -0.29 9.11
C ASP A 100 -3.52 0.44 7.76
N ALA A 101 -2.65 0.19 6.77
CA ALA A 101 -2.84 0.68 5.41
C ALA A 101 -4.11 0.13 4.75
N PHE A 102 -4.49 -1.14 5.03
CA PHE A 102 -5.78 -1.69 4.61
C PHE A 102 -6.94 -1.07 5.39
N ALA A 103 -6.81 -0.94 6.71
CA ALA A 103 -7.84 -0.39 7.60
C ALA A 103 -8.23 1.06 7.27
N PHE A 104 -7.34 1.82 6.62
CA PHE A 104 -7.65 3.14 6.07
C PHE A 104 -8.92 3.16 5.21
N PHE A 105 -9.21 2.08 4.47
CA PHE A 105 -10.36 2.00 3.57
C PHE A 105 -11.62 1.43 4.23
N ASP A 106 -11.53 0.85 5.43
CA ASP A 106 -12.66 0.18 6.10
C ASP A 106 -13.93 1.04 6.19
N PRO A 107 -13.87 2.33 6.56
CA PRO A 107 -15.07 3.18 6.64
C PRO A 107 -15.75 3.35 5.27
N LEU A 108 -14.97 3.50 4.20
CA LEU A 108 -15.49 3.67 2.84
C LEU A 108 -16.12 2.38 2.32
N VAL A 109 -15.47 1.24 2.58
CA VAL A 109 -15.95 -0.08 2.17
C VAL A 109 -17.22 -0.45 2.93
N LYS A 110 -17.28 -0.21 4.24
CA LYS A 110 -18.48 -0.47 5.07
C LYS A 110 -19.69 0.36 4.64
N LYS A 111 -19.50 1.62 4.25
CA LYS A 111 -20.57 2.47 3.71
C LYS A 111 -20.95 2.13 2.27
N GLY A 112 -20.21 1.25 1.59
CA GLY A 112 -20.43 0.91 0.19
C GLY A 112 -20.00 1.99 -0.79
N TYR A 113 -19.16 2.94 -0.38
CA TYR A 113 -18.62 3.98 -1.26
C TYR A 113 -17.43 3.50 -2.07
N ALA A 114 -16.72 2.48 -1.59
CA ALA A 114 -15.58 1.91 -2.29
C ALA A 114 -15.52 0.39 -2.14
N THR A 115 -14.76 -0.26 -3.01
CA THR A 115 -14.47 -1.69 -2.98
C THR A 115 -12.97 -1.91 -3.21
N TYR A 116 -12.37 -2.89 -2.56
CA TYR A 116 -10.95 -3.21 -2.81
C TYR A 116 -10.77 -3.74 -4.24
N GLU A 117 -9.82 -3.17 -4.97
CA GLU A 117 -9.58 -3.47 -6.39
C GLU A 117 -8.30 -4.28 -6.57
N THR A 118 -7.17 -3.75 -6.10
CA THR A 118 -5.87 -4.44 -6.08
C THR A 118 -5.09 -4.06 -4.83
N ALA A 119 -4.17 -4.92 -4.44
CA ALA A 119 -3.09 -4.56 -3.52
C ALA A 119 -1.90 -5.49 -3.77
N GLY A 120 -0.71 -5.03 -3.44
CA GLY A 120 0.48 -5.87 -3.55
C GLY A 120 1.73 -5.22 -3.00
N ALA A 121 2.82 -5.97 -3.08
CA ALA A 121 4.17 -5.55 -2.72
C ALA A 121 5.07 -5.50 -3.95
N LEU A 122 6.03 -4.57 -3.92
CA LEU A 122 7.07 -4.40 -4.93
C LEU A 122 8.45 -4.68 -4.35
N GLY A 123 9.38 -5.07 -5.22
CA GLY A 123 10.75 -5.43 -4.84
C GLY A 123 10.80 -6.61 -3.89
N SER A 124 11.42 -6.41 -2.72
CA SER A 124 11.46 -7.38 -1.62
C SER A 124 10.31 -7.23 -0.63
N GLY A 125 9.41 -6.27 -0.81
CA GLY A 125 8.34 -5.92 0.13
C GLY A 125 8.49 -4.54 0.75
N GLU A 126 9.49 -3.77 0.34
CA GLU A 126 9.78 -2.43 0.86
C GLU A 126 8.79 -1.36 0.37
N ARG A 127 8.02 -1.64 -0.68
CA ARG A 127 6.95 -0.76 -1.16
C ARG A 127 5.66 -1.57 -1.30
N VAL A 128 4.59 -1.07 -0.71
CA VAL A 128 3.26 -1.71 -0.70
C VAL A 128 2.23 -0.71 -1.21
N TRP A 129 1.27 -1.16 -1.99
CA TRP A 129 0.12 -0.35 -2.37
C TRP A 129 -1.20 -1.05 -2.06
N VAL A 130 -2.23 -0.26 -1.81
CA VAL A 130 -3.62 -0.70 -1.69
C VAL A 130 -4.47 0.25 -2.53
N LEU A 131 -5.30 -0.31 -3.41
CA LEU A 131 -6.15 0.43 -4.32
C LEU A 131 -7.60 0.06 -4.08
N ALA A 132 -8.44 1.07 -3.83
CA ALA A 132 -9.89 0.89 -3.74
C ALA A 132 -10.57 1.59 -4.91
N LYS A 133 -11.46 0.88 -5.60
CA LYS A 133 -12.34 1.42 -6.63
C LYS A 133 -13.51 2.15 -5.96
N LEU A 134 -13.73 3.40 -6.33
CA LEU A 134 -14.86 4.19 -5.85
C LEU A 134 -16.11 3.84 -6.65
N ASN A 135 -17.24 3.75 -5.96
CA ASN A 135 -18.54 3.43 -6.56
C ASN A 135 -19.23 4.70 -7.12
N ASP A 136 -18.45 5.64 -7.65
CA ASP A 136 -18.86 6.97 -8.13
C ASP A 136 -18.34 7.30 -9.55
N SER A 137 -18.10 6.26 -10.35
CA SER A 137 -17.61 6.36 -11.72
C SER A 137 -18.49 7.28 -12.57
N PHE A 138 -17.88 8.07 -13.45
CA PHE A 138 -18.57 9.03 -14.30
C PHE A 138 -18.23 8.82 -15.78
N GLU A 139 -19.13 9.23 -16.67
CA GLU A 139 -18.91 9.22 -18.12
C GLU A 139 -18.57 10.64 -18.61
N ILE A 140 -17.47 10.81 -19.36
CA ILE A 140 -17.14 12.10 -20.00
C ILE A 140 -17.90 12.25 -21.31
N ALA A 141 -17.98 11.16 -22.08
CA ALA A 141 -18.76 11.03 -23.30
C ALA A 141 -19.48 9.69 -23.27
N LYS A 142 -20.53 9.53 -24.07
CA LYS A 142 -21.33 8.30 -24.12
C LYS A 142 -20.42 7.09 -24.38
N GLY A 143 -20.33 6.19 -23.40
CA GLY A 143 -19.48 4.99 -23.46
C GLY A 143 -18.02 5.16 -23.04
N ASP A 144 -17.60 6.38 -22.66
CA ASP A 144 -16.28 6.67 -22.09
C ASP A 144 -16.37 6.82 -20.58
N LYS A 145 -16.46 5.66 -19.91
CA LYS A 145 -16.58 5.55 -18.47
C LYS A 145 -15.19 5.63 -17.83
N ILE A 146 -14.99 6.61 -16.97
CA ILE A 146 -13.75 6.74 -16.19
C ILE A 146 -13.97 6.19 -14.79
N GLU A 147 -13.23 5.12 -14.49
CA GLU A 147 -13.15 4.57 -13.16
C GLU A 147 -12.27 5.47 -12.27
N ARG A 148 -12.70 5.67 -11.03
CA ARG A 148 -11.97 6.43 -10.02
C ARG A 148 -11.49 5.50 -8.93
N TYR A 149 -10.24 5.69 -8.53
CA TYR A 149 -9.63 4.92 -7.46
C TYR A 149 -9.08 5.84 -6.37
N LEU A 150 -9.12 5.36 -5.13
CA LEU A 150 -8.35 5.90 -4.02
C LEU A 150 -7.16 4.96 -3.78
N LEU A 151 -5.95 5.50 -3.88
CA LEU A 151 -4.69 4.78 -3.75
C LEU A 151 -4.04 5.14 -2.41
N ILE A 152 -3.57 4.12 -1.70
CA ILE A 152 -2.51 4.24 -0.70
C ILE A 152 -1.24 3.59 -1.25
N SER A 153 -0.10 4.28 -1.14
CA SER A 153 1.23 3.74 -1.41
C SER A 153 2.12 4.01 -0.22
N ASN A 154 2.69 2.97 0.35
CA ASN A 154 3.51 3.00 1.55
C ASN A 154 4.93 2.51 1.24
N ARG A 155 5.94 3.08 1.90
CA ARG A 155 7.34 2.69 1.75
C ARG A 155 7.96 2.42 3.10
N HIS A 156 8.49 1.22 3.27
CA HIS A 156 9.18 0.73 4.46
C HIS A 156 10.71 0.89 4.38
N ASP A 157 11.22 1.39 3.26
CA ASP A 157 12.65 1.53 2.98
C ASP A 157 13.34 2.71 3.69
N GLY A 158 12.58 3.51 4.46
CA GLY A 158 13.07 4.75 5.06
C GLY A 158 13.10 5.95 4.09
N HIS A 159 12.75 5.74 2.83
CA HIS A 159 12.80 6.74 1.78
C HIS A 159 11.40 7.11 1.28
N GLY A 160 10.86 8.19 1.81
CA GLY A 160 9.64 8.81 1.30
C GLY A 160 8.56 8.93 2.35
N THR A 161 7.32 8.80 1.91
CA THR A 161 6.12 9.11 2.70
C THR A 161 5.04 8.09 2.38
N VAL A 162 4.06 7.96 3.28
CA VAL A 162 2.78 7.34 2.94
C VAL A 162 2.04 8.30 2.03
N ASN A 163 1.60 7.79 0.88
CA ASN A 163 0.94 8.57 -0.15
C ASN A 163 -0.51 8.16 -0.27
N VAL A 164 -1.41 9.12 -0.17
CA VAL A 164 -2.85 8.93 -0.39
C VAL A 164 -3.27 9.82 -1.55
N LYS A 165 -3.92 9.24 -2.57
CA LYS A 165 -4.21 9.97 -3.81
C LYS A 165 -5.45 9.44 -4.53
N PHE A 166 -6.24 10.33 -5.12
CA PHE A 166 -7.19 9.92 -6.17
C PHE A 166 -6.49 9.71 -7.51
N THR A 167 -6.85 8.66 -8.22
CA THR A 167 -6.28 8.36 -9.54
C THR A 167 -7.28 7.62 -10.42
N PRO A 168 -7.31 7.88 -11.74
CA PRO A 168 -8.02 7.04 -12.70
C PRO A 168 -7.22 5.78 -13.09
N ILE A 169 -5.98 5.66 -12.60
CA ILE A 169 -5.06 4.59 -13.01
C ILE A 169 -5.24 3.38 -12.10
N ARG A 170 -5.64 2.27 -12.70
CA ARG A 170 -5.67 0.97 -12.03
C ARG A 170 -4.25 0.46 -11.80
N VAL A 171 -3.78 0.57 -10.57
CA VAL A 171 -2.44 0.12 -10.17
C VAL A 171 -2.40 -1.41 -10.08
N VAL A 172 -1.49 -2.02 -10.83
CA VAL A 172 -1.26 -3.48 -10.84
C VAL A 172 0.21 -3.85 -10.70
N CYS A 173 1.13 -2.88 -10.86
CA CYS A 173 2.57 -3.11 -10.81
C CYS A 173 3.32 -1.78 -10.65
N GLN A 174 4.65 -1.82 -10.60
CA GLN A 174 5.47 -0.61 -10.47
C GLN A 174 5.24 0.41 -11.59
N ASN A 175 5.01 -0.02 -12.83
CA ASN A 175 4.82 0.91 -13.96
C ASN A 175 3.55 1.74 -13.80
N THR A 176 2.43 1.09 -13.46
CA THR A 176 1.14 1.75 -13.23
C THR A 176 1.13 2.55 -11.94
N LEU A 177 1.85 2.10 -10.90
CA LEU A 177 2.08 2.89 -9.70
C LEU A 177 2.86 4.17 -10.02
N SER A 178 3.98 4.08 -10.75
CA SER A 178 4.75 5.26 -11.17
C SER A 178 3.87 6.26 -11.95
N MET A 179 3.04 5.77 -12.87
CA MET A 179 2.12 6.59 -13.63
C MET A 179 1.06 7.26 -12.74
N ALA A 180 0.50 6.52 -11.77
CA ALA A 180 -0.45 7.05 -10.79
C ALA A 180 0.16 8.14 -9.90
N MET A 181 1.47 8.10 -9.68
CA MET A 181 2.22 9.01 -8.83
C MET A 181 2.75 10.26 -9.57
N GLN A 182 2.73 10.30 -10.91
CA GLN A 182 3.25 11.43 -11.69
C GLN A 182 2.39 12.70 -11.58
N ASP A 183 1.06 12.56 -11.42
CA ASP A 183 0.19 13.71 -11.23
C ASP A 183 0.30 14.20 -9.77
N ALA A 184 0.65 15.47 -9.57
CA ALA A 184 0.76 16.06 -8.22
C ALA A 184 -0.60 16.55 -7.65
N ARG A 185 -1.68 16.50 -8.42
CA ARG A 185 -3.02 16.95 -7.97
C ARG A 185 -3.65 15.96 -6.98
N GLU A 186 -4.42 16.45 -6.01
CA GLU A 186 -5.17 15.59 -5.05
C GLU A 186 -4.30 14.54 -4.35
N PHE A 187 -3.17 14.98 -3.81
CA PHE A 187 -2.11 14.14 -3.26
C PHE A 187 -1.79 14.54 -1.82
N PHE A 188 -1.81 13.57 -0.91
CA PHE A 188 -1.33 13.72 0.47
C PHE A 188 -0.07 12.90 0.68
N ALA A 189 0.98 13.54 1.18
CA ALA A 189 2.22 12.90 1.60
C ALA A 189 2.38 12.98 3.12
N ILE A 190 2.32 11.85 3.79
CA ILE A 190 2.41 11.75 5.25
C ILE A 190 3.77 11.16 5.61
N ARG A 191 4.53 11.88 6.45
CA ARG A 191 5.83 11.42 6.92
C ARG A 191 5.69 10.28 7.91
N HIS A 192 6.68 9.38 7.91
CA HIS A 192 6.85 8.32 8.89
C HIS A 192 7.49 8.89 10.16
N ASP A 193 6.78 9.76 10.87
CA ASP A 193 7.19 10.34 12.15
C ASP A 193 6.14 10.04 13.23
N GLU A 194 6.36 10.53 14.46
CA GLU A 194 5.45 10.33 15.60
C GLU A 194 4.00 10.74 15.35
N ASP A 195 3.76 11.61 14.37
CA ASP A 195 2.43 12.11 14.00
C ASP A 195 1.75 11.27 12.90
N LEU A 196 2.41 10.22 12.40
CA LEU A 196 1.97 9.41 11.26
C LEU A 196 0.50 9.00 11.36
N PHE A 197 0.11 8.34 12.46
CA PHE A 197 -1.26 7.81 12.62
C PHE A 197 -2.30 8.92 12.76
N ARG A 198 -1.95 10.02 13.44
CA ARG A 198 -2.83 11.19 13.58
C ARG A 198 -3.09 11.85 12.24
N ARG A 199 -2.03 12.08 11.45
CA ARG A 199 -2.15 12.67 10.10
C ARG A 199 -2.87 11.73 9.14
N LEU A 200 -2.62 10.42 9.23
CA LEU A 200 -3.33 9.42 8.42
C LEU A 200 -4.82 9.38 8.74
N GLY A 201 -5.20 9.47 10.02
CA GLY A 201 -6.59 9.57 10.45
C GLY A 201 -7.28 10.83 9.89
N ASN A 202 -6.64 11.99 9.99
CA ASN A 202 -7.17 13.23 9.42
C ASN A 202 -7.39 13.14 7.91
N VAL A 203 -6.43 12.54 7.18
CA VAL A 203 -6.57 12.32 5.73
C VAL A 203 -7.69 11.32 5.43
N ALA A 204 -7.86 10.28 6.25
CA ALA A 204 -8.95 9.32 6.08
C ALA A 204 -10.32 9.99 6.23
N ASP A 205 -10.48 10.84 7.23
CA ASP A 205 -11.71 11.61 7.45
C ASP A 205 -11.97 12.58 6.30
N GLU A 206 -10.96 13.34 5.87
CA GLU A 206 -11.09 14.27 4.75
C GLU A 206 -11.47 13.55 3.44
N MET A 207 -10.83 12.41 3.15
CA MET A 207 -11.16 11.61 1.95
C MET A 207 -12.58 11.07 2.02
N ARG A 208 -12.99 10.57 3.19
CA ARG A 208 -14.36 10.08 3.40
C ARG A 208 -15.38 11.16 3.14
N ASP A 209 -15.20 12.35 3.72
CA ASP A 209 -16.17 13.43 3.58
C ASP A 209 -16.26 13.91 2.13
N ARG A 210 -15.12 13.99 1.41
CA ARG A 210 -15.09 14.31 -0.03
C ARG A 210 -15.82 13.26 -0.89
N ILE A 211 -15.61 11.98 -0.59
CA ILE A 211 -16.25 10.87 -1.32
C ILE A 211 -17.74 10.83 -1.04
N GLU A 212 -18.15 11.00 0.22
CA GLU A 212 -19.54 10.99 0.64
C GLU A 212 -20.34 12.12 0.00
N ALA A 213 -19.83 13.36 0.04
CA ALA A 213 -20.46 14.50 -0.62
C ALA A 213 -20.72 14.23 -2.11
N ARG A 214 -19.70 13.76 -2.84
CA ARG A 214 -19.82 13.46 -4.27
C ARG A 214 -20.77 12.29 -4.55
N TYR A 215 -20.74 11.25 -3.71
CA TYR A 215 -21.61 10.08 -3.89
C TYR A 215 -23.09 10.45 -3.73
N LEU A 216 -23.40 11.38 -2.83
CA LEU A 216 -24.75 11.91 -2.64
C LEU A 216 -25.20 12.80 -3.80
N ASP A 217 -24.29 13.61 -4.35
CA ASP A 217 -24.57 14.45 -5.54
C ASP A 217 -24.95 13.62 -6.77
N ILE A 218 -24.35 12.43 -6.97
CA ILE A 218 -24.63 11.55 -8.11
C ILE A 218 -25.98 10.83 -7.98
N LYS A 219 -26.46 10.61 -6.75
CA LYS A 219 -27.73 9.90 -6.48
C LYS A 219 -28.97 10.80 -6.48
N THR A 220 -28.78 12.11 -6.58
CA THR A 220 -29.86 13.12 -6.61
C THR A 220 -30.16 13.50 -8.05
#